data_AF-A0A1V8RPL4-F1
#
_entry.id   AF-A0A1V8RPL4-F1
#
_cell.length_a   1.000
_cell.length_b   1.000
_cell.length_c   1.000
_cell.angle_alpha   90.00
_cell.angle_beta   90.00
_cell.angle_gamma   90.00
#
_symmetry.space_group_name_H-M   'P 1'
#
loop_
_entity.id
_entity.type
_entity.pdbx_description
1 polymer ?
#
loop_
_entity_poly.entity_id
_entity_poly.type
_entity_poly.pdbx_seq_one_letter_code
_entity_poly.pdbx_strand_id
1 'polypeptide(L)'
;MKVLDDFDFTPRRIEANEELDAVAWAENNGWVVRKIQYVGRRSCPDRLFAGYGQLFLIEMKKPKTSTKKGELSEGQRVEFERFAAVGVTVHVFYSAAETIEFLKSRMV
;
A
#
# COMPACT_ATOMS: atom_id res chain seq x y z
N MET A 1 37.36 4.11 3.95
CA MET A 1 36.85 2.73 4.16
C MET A 1 36.90 2.03 2.82
N LYS A 2 37.63 0.92 2.68
CA LYS A 2 37.57 0.10 1.45
C LYS A 2 36.26 -0.67 1.48
N VAL A 3 35.45 -0.53 0.43
CA VAL A 3 34.28 -1.38 0.20
C VAL A 3 34.80 -2.79 -0.11
N LEU A 4 34.16 -3.81 0.43
CA LEU A 4 34.54 -5.20 0.18
C LEU A 4 34.25 -5.56 -1.28
N ASP A 5 35.09 -6.41 -1.86
CA ASP A 5 35.02 -6.82 -3.27
C ASP A 5 33.75 -7.61 -3.62
N ASP A 6 33.00 -8.06 -2.61
CA ASP A 6 31.72 -8.79 -2.72
C ASP A 6 30.48 -7.89 -2.51
N PHE A 7 30.67 -6.58 -2.35
CA PHE A 7 29.55 -5.66 -2.16
C PHE A 7 28.85 -5.33 -3.49
N ASP A 8 27.64 -5.88 -3.65
CA ASP A 8 26.80 -5.70 -4.83
C ASP A 8 25.95 -4.42 -4.74
N PHE A 9 26.29 -3.42 -5.56
CA PHE A 9 25.54 -2.15 -5.67
C PHE A 9 24.29 -2.25 -6.54
N THR A 10 23.95 -3.43 -7.07
CA THR A 10 22.76 -3.60 -7.92
C THR A 10 21.49 -3.37 -7.10
N PRO A 11 20.69 -2.33 -7.40
CA PRO A 11 19.48 -2.05 -6.63
C PRO A 11 18.43 -3.13 -6.90
N ARG A 12 18.11 -3.93 -5.89
CA ARG A 12 17.00 -4.89 -5.94
C ARG A 12 15.72 -4.16 -5.52
N ARG A 13 14.74 -4.08 -6.42
CA ARG A 13 13.39 -3.60 -6.07
C ARG A 13 12.67 -4.70 -5.31
N ILE A 14 12.51 -4.49 -4.01
CA ILE A 14 11.72 -5.36 -3.11
C ILE A 14 10.33 -4.73 -2.93
N GLU A 15 9.32 -5.53 -2.59
CA GLU A 15 7.92 -5.09 -2.38
C GLU A 15 7.78 -3.89 -1.43
N ALA A 16 8.63 -3.81 -0.40
CA ALA A 16 8.67 -2.66 0.50
C ALA A 16 8.89 -1.34 -0.26
N ASN A 17 9.56 -1.37 -1.41
CA ASN A 17 9.85 -0.17 -2.19
C ASN A 17 8.58 0.41 -2.80
N GLU A 18 7.67 -0.38 -3.36
CA GLU A 18 6.46 0.17 -4.01
C GLU A 18 5.51 0.82 -3.00
N GLU A 19 5.30 0.18 -1.85
CA GLU A 19 4.51 0.76 -0.76
C GLU A 19 5.18 2.03 -0.21
N LEU A 20 6.49 1.99 0.05
CA LEU A 20 7.22 3.14 0.58
C LEU A 20 7.33 4.29 -0.42
N ASP A 21 7.42 4.01 -1.72
CA ASP A 21 7.45 5.02 -2.78
C ASP A 21 6.11 5.77 -2.84
N ALA A 22 4.98 5.04 -2.76
CA ALA A 22 3.65 5.66 -2.68
C ALA A 22 3.48 6.50 -1.40
N VAL A 23 3.97 6.00 -0.26
CA VAL A 23 3.94 6.71 1.03
C VAL A 23 4.76 7.99 0.97
N ALA A 24 6.02 7.90 0.51
CA ALA A 24 6.93 9.03 0.41
C ALA A 24 6.37 10.10 -0.53
N TRP A 25 5.83 9.69 -1.68
CA TRP A 25 5.15 10.62 -2.57
C TRP A 25 3.95 11.28 -1.88
N ALA A 26 3.08 10.51 -1.22
CA ALA A 26 1.88 11.02 -0.59
C ALA A 26 2.19 12.03 0.54
N GLU A 27 3.14 11.70 1.43
CA GLU A 27 3.57 12.58 2.52
C GLU A 27 4.20 13.89 2.00
N ASN A 28 4.95 13.83 0.90
CA ASN A 28 5.48 15.02 0.23
C ASN A 28 4.41 15.85 -0.50
N ASN A 29 3.19 15.33 -0.66
CA ASN A 29 2.09 15.97 -1.37
C ASN A 29 0.86 16.18 -0.47
N GLY A 30 1.08 16.43 0.83
CA GLY A 30 0.02 16.88 1.75
C GLY A 30 -0.90 15.79 2.28
N TRP A 31 -0.60 14.51 2.02
CA TRP A 31 -1.28 13.40 2.68
C TRP A 31 -0.60 13.05 4.00
N VAL A 32 -1.38 12.67 5.00
CA VAL A 32 -0.92 12.03 6.22
C VAL A 32 -1.12 10.52 6.06
N VAL A 33 -0.03 9.76 6.10
CA VAL A 33 -0.09 8.31 5.90
C VAL A 33 0.26 7.59 7.20
N ARG A 34 -0.54 6.59 7.60
CA ARG A 34 -0.27 5.77 8.78
C ARG A 34 -0.39 4.30 8.45
N LYS A 35 0.60 3.52 8.88
CA LYS A 35 0.47 2.07 8.95
C LYS A 35 -0.55 1.73 10.03
N ILE A 36 -1.52 0.88 9.69
CA ILE A 36 -2.57 0.46 10.62
C ILE A 36 -2.47 -1.05 10.86
N GLN A 37 -2.95 -1.49 12.01
CA GLN A 37 -3.04 -2.90 12.37
C GLN A 37 -4.18 -3.08 13.37
N TYR A 38 -4.82 -4.23 13.33
CA TYR A 38 -5.76 -4.62 14.36
C TYR A 38 -5.03 -5.26 15.53
N VAL A 39 -5.51 -4.97 16.74
CA VAL A 39 -5.12 -5.71 17.94
C VAL A 39 -6.01 -6.96 18.01
N GLY A 40 -5.39 -8.14 17.99
CA GLY A 40 -6.08 -9.43 18.14
C GLY A 40 -6.90 -9.89 16.93
N ARG A 41 -6.83 -9.21 15.78
CA ARG A 41 -7.45 -9.65 14.51
C ARG A 41 -6.43 -9.59 13.37
N ARG A 42 -6.70 -10.34 12.29
CA ARG A 42 -5.89 -10.35 11.06
C ARG A 42 -6.62 -9.62 9.93
N SER A 43 -5.93 -9.44 8.81
CA SER A 43 -6.49 -8.87 7.57
C SER A 43 -6.91 -7.40 7.66
N CYS A 44 -6.24 -6.63 8.53
CA CYS A 44 -6.31 -5.17 8.50
C CYS A 44 -5.72 -4.66 7.18
N PRO A 45 -6.32 -3.67 6.51
CA PRO A 45 -5.69 -2.99 5.38
C PRO A 45 -4.32 -2.43 5.78
N ASP A 46 -3.38 -2.33 4.84
CA ASP A 46 -2.01 -1.94 5.19
C ASP A 46 -1.90 -0.53 5.77
N ARG A 47 -2.59 0.44 5.15
CA ARG A 47 -2.42 1.87 5.47
C ARG A 47 -3.70 2.68 5.39
N LEU A 48 -3.74 3.74 6.22
CA LEU A 48 -4.66 4.85 6.12
C LEU A 48 -3.95 6.04 5.46
N PHE A 49 -4.56 6.58 4.40
CA PHE A 49 -4.16 7.83 3.75
C PHE A 49 -5.22 8.89 4.05
N ALA A 50 -4.82 9.99 4.67
CA ALA A 50 -5.70 11.07 5.08
C ALA A 50 -5.24 12.41 4.49
N GLY A 51 -6.12 13.11 3.77
CA GLY A 51 -5.75 14.36 3.09
C GLY A 51 -6.89 14.86 2.21
N TYR A 52 -6.89 16.15 1.87
CA TYR A 52 -7.87 16.74 0.95
C TYR A 52 -9.33 16.44 1.34
N GLY A 53 -9.62 16.52 2.64
CA GLY A 53 -10.96 16.25 3.20
C GLY A 53 -11.39 14.77 3.15
N GLN A 54 -10.49 13.84 2.82
CA GLN A 54 -10.81 12.45 2.54
C GLN A 54 -9.95 11.48 3.37
N LEU A 55 -10.48 10.28 3.58
CA LEU A 55 -9.81 9.15 4.22
C LEU A 55 -9.90 7.91 3.32
N PHE A 56 -8.75 7.30 3.01
CA PHE A 56 -8.67 6.09 2.22
C PHE A 56 -7.96 4.97 2.98
N LEU A 57 -8.62 3.83 3.09
CA LEU A 57 -7.97 2.58 3.48
C LEU A 57 -7.38 1.96 2.22
N ILE A 58 -6.07 1.71 2.22
CA ILE A 58 -5.34 1.17 1.08
C ILE A 58 -4.61 -0.12 1.49
N GLU A 59 -4.79 -1.14 0.68
CA GLU A 59 -4.04 -2.40 0.69
C GLU A 59 -3.12 -2.43 -0.54
N MET A 60 -1.83 -2.67 -0.32
CA MET A 60 -0.82 -2.77 -1.36
C MET A 60 -0.45 -4.23 -1.60
N LYS A 61 -0.46 -4.67 -2.87
CA LYS A 61 -0.08 -6.03 -3.26
C LYS A 61 1.14 -6.04 -4.17
N LYS A 62 1.84 -7.17 -4.16
CA LYS A 62 2.85 -7.49 -5.18
C LYS A 62 2.23 -7.43 -6.56
N PRO A 63 2.94 -6.90 -7.57
CA PRO A 63 2.58 -7.10 -8.96
C PRO A 63 2.32 -8.59 -9.20
N LYS A 64 1.22 -8.91 -9.90
CA LYS A 64 0.87 -10.29 -10.19
C LYS A 64 2.03 -10.95 -10.94
N THR A 65 2.72 -11.85 -10.27
CA THR A 65 3.68 -12.76 -10.92
C THR A 65 2.93 -14.01 -11.39
N SER A 66 3.57 -14.88 -12.16
CA SER A 66 3.02 -16.18 -12.58
C SER A 66 2.70 -17.15 -11.42
N THR A 67 2.83 -16.72 -10.17
CA THR A 67 2.46 -17.48 -8.97
C THR A 67 1.33 -16.76 -8.23
N LYS A 68 0.56 -17.47 -7.38
CA LYS A 68 -0.52 -16.91 -6.51
C LYS A 68 -0.09 -15.74 -5.59
N LYS A 69 1.18 -15.32 -5.64
CA LYS A 69 1.72 -14.16 -4.93
C LYS A 69 1.14 -12.88 -5.56
N GLY A 70 0.28 -12.19 -4.81
CA GLY A 70 -0.38 -10.94 -5.20
C GLY A 70 -1.90 -10.96 -5.05
N GLU A 71 -2.50 -12.14 -4.84
CA GLU A 71 -3.95 -12.24 -4.61
C GLU A 71 -4.34 -11.81 -3.19
N LEU A 72 -5.59 -11.35 -3.03
CA LEU A 72 -6.17 -11.12 -1.72
C LEU A 72 -6.33 -12.46 -0.99
N SER A 73 -5.88 -12.51 0.26
CA SER A 73 -6.20 -13.66 1.10
C SER A 73 -7.71 -13.72 1.36
N GLU A 74 -8.23 -14.92 1.63
CA GLU A 74 -9.66 -15.09 1.97
C GLU A 74 -10.10 -14.18 3.13
N GLY A 75 -9.25 -14.05 4.16
CA GLY A 75 -9.52 -13.15 5.29
C GLY A 75 -9.61 -11.67 4.88
N GLN A 76 -8.79 -11.23 3.93
CA GLN A 76 -8.87 -9.86 3.40
C GLN A 76 -10.14 -9.65 2.59
N ARG A 77 -10.53 -10.62 1.75
CA ARG A 77 -11.79 -10.54 1.00
C ARG A 77 -12.98 -10.37 1.93
N VAL A 78 -13.07 -11.19 2.99
CA VAL A 78 -14.17 -11.10 3.97
C VAL A 78 -14.15 -9.78 4.73
N GLU A 79 -12.98 -9.28 5.12
CA GLU A 79 -12.90 -7.98 5.83
C GLU A 79 -13.29 -6.82 4.90
N PHE A 80 -12.92 -6.87 3.62
CA PHE A 80 -13.28 -5.84 2.66
C PHE A 80 -14.78 -5.86 2.36
N GLU A 81 -15.40 -7.05 2.30
CA GLU A 81 -16.86 -7.20 2.23
C GLU A 81 -17.56 -6.58 3.45
N ARG A 82 -16.98 -6.71 4.67
CA ARG A 82 -17.52 -6.06 5.88
C ARG A 82 -17.43 -4.53 5.82
N PHE A 83 -16.33 -3.97 5.33
CA PHE A 83 -16.22 -2.53 5.13
C PHE A 83 -17.20 -2.03 4.05
N ALA A 84 -17.31 -2.75 2.94
CA ALA A 84 -18.24 -2.41 1.87
C ALA A 84 -19.70 -2.40 2.36
N ALA A 85 -20.08 -3.35 3.23
CA ALA A 85 -21.40 -3.41 3.82
C ALA A 85 -21.78 -2.18 4.68
N VAL A 86 -20.79 -1.40 5.13
CA VAL A 86 -20.99 -0.14 5.88
C VAL A 86 -20.61 1.10 5.06
N GLY A 87 -20.48 0.96 3.73
CA GLY A 87 -20.20 2.07 2.83
C GLY A 87 -18.74 2.54 2.80
N VAL A 88 -17.81 1.73 3.30
CA VAL A 88 -16.37 2.05 3.28
C VAL A 88 -15.68 1.20 2.21
N THR A 89 -14.94 1.85 1.33
CA THR A 89 -14.15 1.18 0.29
C THR A 89 -12.71 1.00 0.77
N VAL A 90 -12.21 -0.23 0.71
CA VAL A 90 -10.77 -0.52 0.79
C VAL A 90 -10.23 -0.58 -0.63
N HIS A 91 -9.28 0.30 -0.95
CA HIS A 91 -8.66 0.34 -2.28
C HIS A 91 -7.47 -0.61 -2.33
N VAL A 92 -7.37 -1.38 -3.41
CA VAL A 92 -6.30 -2.35 -3.61
C VAL A 92 -5.49 -1.93 -4.83
N PHE A 93 -4.18 -1.77 -4.65
CA PHE A 93 -3.26 -1.40 -5.74
C PHE A 93 -2.09 -2.38 -5.83
N TYR A 94 -1.52 -2.48 -7.02
CA TYR A 94 -0.45 -3.43 -7.33
C TYR A 94 0.90 -2.74 -7.62
N SER A 95 0.92 -1.41 -7.60
CA SER A 95 2.12 -0.59 -7.81
C SER A 95 2.02 0.76 -7.12
N ALA A 96 3.17 1.39 -6.87
CA ALA A 96 3.23 2.76 -6.37
C ALA A 96 2.55 3.73 -7.35
N ALA A 97 2.78 3.54 -8.66
CA ALA A 97 2.27 4.40 -9.71
C ALA A 97 0.73 4.47 -9.72
N GLU A 98 0.04 3.33 -9.64
CA GLU A 98 -1.43 3.29 -9.57
C GLU A 98 -1.96 4.02 -8.33
N THR A 99 -1.33 3.79 -7.18
CA THR A 99 -1.70 4.46 -5.93
C THR A 99 -1.52 5.98 -6.04
N ILE A 100 -0.40 6.41 -6.59
CA ILE A 100 -0.07 7.83 -6.78
C ILE A 100 -1.08 8.49 -7.72
N GLU A 101 -1.40 7.88 -8.86
CA GLU A 101 -2.39 8.44 -9.80
C GLU A 101 -3.79 8.52 -9.17
N PHE A 102 -4.18 7.50 -8.40
CA PHE A 102 -5.42 7.56 -7.62
C PHE A 102 -5.42 8.75 -6.66
N LEU A 103 -4.37 8.92 -5.84
CA LEU A 103 -4.28 10.01 -4.88
C LEU A 103 -4.25 11.38 -5.56
N LYS A 104 -3.50 11.55 -6.66
CA LYS A 104 -3.51 12.79 -7.47
C LYS A 104 -4.91 13.17 -7.91
N SER A 105 -5.70 12.20 -8.37
CA SER A 105 -7.09 12.44 -8.80
C SER A 105 -8.04 12.89 -7.68
N ARG A 106 -7.56 12.90 -6.42
CA ARG A 106 -8.31 13.26 -5.21
C ARG A 106 -7.76 14.50 -4.50
N MET A 107 -6.71 15.13 -5.04
CA MET A 107 -6.14 16.37 -4.53
C MET A 107 -6.96 17.58 -4.97
N VAL A 108 -8.22 17.68 -4.51
CA VAL A 108 -9.17 18.76 -4.82
C VAL A 108 -9.31 19.70 -3.62
#